data_AF-A0A8J2M006-F1
#
_entry.id   AF-A0A8J2M006-F1
#
_cell.length_a   1.000
_cell.length_b   1.000
_cell.length_c   1.000
_cell.angle_alpha   90.00
_cell.angle_beta   90.00
_cell.angle_gamma   90.00
#
_symmetry.space_group_name_H-M   'P 1'
#
loop_
_entity.id
_entity.type
_entity.pdbx_description
1 polymer ?
#
loop_
_entity_poly.entity_id
_entity_poly.type
_entity_poly.pdbx_seq_one_letter_code
_entity_poly.pdbx_strand_id
1 'polypeptide(L)'
;MQKYFEQYTEEYVEMETESEIPCEIITKSDRLRQRLEPLLNFKQDSSSNPFSVGEIVNILRVERSEDIVCIKVPVSDRRDRHVIICTPHNMRHGEAIVLAIRKCFKLKTKHQVEPPKKAKVGRWLCYTFEDTSIHIMTREARFKYDLESLWGIGWMETLGDEVNISNPEFLMPATN
;
A
#
# COMPACT_ATOMS: atom_id res chain seq x y z
N MET A 1 -15.56 69.30 4.39
CA MET A 1 -16.30 68.02 4.35
C MET A 1 -15.39 66.81 4.62
N GLN A 2 -14.05 66.91 4.54
CA GLN A 2 -13.14 65.86 5.07
C GLN A 2 -13.08 65.78 6.61
N LYS A 3 -13.09 66.93 7.31
CA LYS A 3 -12.91 66.96 8.77
C LYS A 3 -14.00 66.25 9.60
N TYR A 4 -15.16 65.96 9.00
CA TYR A 4 -16.24 65.22 9.66
C TYR A 4 -16.07 63.70 9.52
N PHE A 5 -15.28 63.24 8.55
CA PHE A 5 -15.07 61.82 8.29
C PHE A 5 -13.93 61.26 9.15
N GLU A 6 -12.91 62.07 9.44
CA GLU A 6 -11.75 61.70 10.27
C GLU A 6 -12.11 61.50 11.75
N GLN A 7 -13.17 62.15 12.23
CA GLN A 7 -13.63 62.01 13.62
C GLN A 7 -14.18 60.61 13.92
N TYR A 8 -14.65 59.87 12.91
CA TYR A 8 -15.12 58.48 13.07
C TYR A 8 -14.01 57.44 12.90
N THR A 9 -12.85 57.82 12.35
CA THR A 9 -11.74 56.87 12.12
C THR A 9 -10.78 56.76 13.30
N GLU A 10 -10.81 57.69 14.25
CA GLU A 10 -9.86 57.73 15.38
C GLU A 10 -10.39 57.09 16.67
N GLU A 11 -11.67 56.72 16.76
CA GLU A 11 -12.29 56.20 18.00
C GLU A 11 -12.30 54.67 18.13
N TYR A 12 -11.91 53.91 17.10
CA TYR A 12 -11.77 52.45 17.18
C TYR A 12 -10.34 52.00 16.83
N VAL A 13 -9.38 52.40 17.68
CA VAL A 13 -8.12 51.67 17.82
C VAL A 13 -8.02 51.26 19.29
N GLU A 14 -8.92 50.37 19.70
CA GLU A 14 -8.66 49.56 20.89
C GLU A 14 -7.52 48.60 20.53
N MET A 15 -6.40 48.78 21.22
CA MET A 15 -5.24 47.91 21.19
C MET A 15 -5.62 46.55 21.79
N GLU A 16 -6.26 45.70 21.01
CA GLU A 16 -6.19 44.26 21.26
C GLU A 16 -4.95 43.76 20.54
N THR A 17 -3.81 43.82 21.23
CA THR A 17 -2.71 42.90 20.96
C THR A 17 -3.21 41.50 21.32
N GLU A 18 -4.03 40.92 20.46
CA GLU A 18 -4.12 39.48 20.38
C GLU A 18 -2.70 39.01 20.09
N SER A 19 -2.06 38.44 21.12
CA SER A 19 -0.92 37.58 20.90
C SER A 19 -1.38 36.54 19.89
N GLU A 20 -1.00 36.71 18.63
CA GLU A 20 -1.13 35.70 17.59
C GLU A 20 -0.31 34.50 18.08
N ILE A 21 -0.94 33.64 18.87
CA ILE A 21 -0.51 32.25 18.96
C ILE A 21 -0.69 31.77 17.53
N PRO A 22 0.37 31.38 16.79
CA PRO A 22 0.19 30.85 15.47
C PRO A 22 -0.65 29.59 15.65
N CYS A 23 -1.93 29.66 15.31
CA CYS A 23 -2.74 28.49 15.10
C CYS A 23 -2.06 27.78 13.93
N GLU A 24 -1.15 26.85 14.23
CA GLU A 24 -0.58 25.96 13.23
C GLU A 24 -1.78 25.31 12.54
N ILE A 25 -2.06 25.77 11.32
CA ILE A 25 -3.03 25.14 10.45
C ILE A 25 -2.37 23.82 10.06
N ILE A 26 -2.47 22.82 10.94
CA ILE A 26 -2.03 21.46 10.69
C ILE A 26 -2.92 21.00 9.54
N THR A 27 -2.40 21.13 8.33
CA THR A 27 -3.07 20.68 7.12
C THR A 27 -3.45 19.20 7.32
N LYS A 28 -4.56 18.70 6.75
CA LYS A 28 -4.92 17.26 6.83
C LYS A 28 -3.75 16.33 6.43
N SER A 29 -2.83 16.85 5.62
CA SER A 29 -1.52 16.29 5.28
C SER A 29 -0.67 15.92 6.50
N ASP A 30 -0.62 16.80 7.50
CA ASP A 30 0.33 16.75 8.61
C ASP A 30 -0.13 15.80 9.71
N ARG A 31 -1.44 15.65 9.95
CA ARG A 31 -1.96 14.59 10.83
C ARG A 31 -1.66 13.18 10.31
N LEU A 32 -1.76 12.98 8.99
CA LEU A 32 -1.40 11.71 8.37
C LEU A 32 0.11 11.47 8.42
N ARG A 33 0.92 12.51 8.20
CA ARG A 33 2.38 12.44 8.38
C ARG A 33 2.72 12.04 9.82
N GLN A 34 2.21 12.74 10.82
CA GLN A 34 2.43 12.42 12.24
C GLN A 34 2.05 10.98 12.60
N ARG A 35 0.99 10.43 11.99
CA ARG A 35 0.54 9.06 12.22
C ARG A 35 1.41 8.01 11.51
N LEU A 36 1.96 8.34 10.34
CA LEU A 36 2.65 7.40 9.46
C LEU A 36 4.18 7.43 9.60
N GLU A 37 4.76 8.60 9.92
CA GLU A 37 6.19 8.79 10.19
C GLU A 37 6.77 7.80 11.20
N PRO A 38 6.15 7.52 12.37
CA PRO A 38 6.71 6.55 13.31
C PRO A 38 6.71 5.11 12.78
N LEU A 39 5.97 4.81 11.70
CA LEU A 39 5.91 3.47 11.09
C LEU A 39 6.99 3.27 10.02
N LEU A 40 7.67 4.35 9.61
CA LEU A 40 8.68 4.33 8.57
C LEU A 40 10.06 4.29 9.20
N ASN A 41 10.87 3.31 8.81
CA ASN A 41 12.26 3.26 9.22
C ASN A 41 13.10 4.07 8.23
N PHE A 42 13.41 5.30 8.59
CA PHE A 42 14.25 6.19 7.78
C PHE A 42 15.74 5.85 7.82
N LYS A 43 16.18 4.90 8.67
CA LYS A 43 17.60 4.50 8.79
C LYS A 43 18.06 3.52 7.70
N GLN A 44 17.20 3.15 6.76
CA GLN A 44 17.49 2.15 5.73
C GLN A 44 18.12 2.82 4.51
N ASP A 45 19.40 3.19 4.62
CA ASP A 45 20.10 4.05 3.63
C ASP A 45 20.81 3.29 2.49
N SER A 46 20.69 1.96 2.36
CA SER A 46 21.58 1.21 1.45
C SER A 46 20.99 0.03 0.66
N SER A 47 19.68 -0.21 0.71
CA SER A 47 19.05 -1.22 -0.16
C SER A 47 18.08 -0.55 -1.12
N SER A 48 18.20 -0.80 -2.43
CA SER A 48 17.46 -0.13 -3.52
C SER A 48 15.93 -0.24 -3.47
N ASN A 49 15.36 -0.83 -2.42
CA ASN A 49 13.92 -0.96 -2.25
C ASN A 49 13.41 0.11 -1.24
N PRO A 50 12.55 1.06 -1.68
CA PRO A 50 12.06 2.13 -0.84
C PRO A 50 11.11 1.66 0.27
N PHE A 51 10.62 0.42 0.25
CA PHE A 51 9.79 -0.12 1.32
C PHE A 51 10.19 -1.52 1.75
N SER A 52 10.26 -1.73 3.05
CA SER A 52 10.27 -3.07 3.62
C SER A 52 8.85 -3.63 3.71
N VAL A 53 8.71 -4.93 3.53
CA VAL A 53 7.44 -5.66 3.68
C VAL A 53 6.81 -5.38 5.05
N GLY A 54 7.62 -5.32 6.11
CA GLY A 54 7.15 -5.02 7.46
C GLY A 54 6.53 -3.62 7.59
N GLU A 55 7.07 -2.62 6.89
CA GLU A 55 6.52 -1.26 6.87
C GLU A 55 5.16 -1.24 6.18
N ILE A 56 5.03 -1.94 5.05
CA ILE A 56 3.76 -2.05 4.32
C ILE A 56 2.71 -2.73 5.20
N VAL A 57 3.04 -3.84 5.83
CA VAL A 57 2.13 -4.55 6.74
C VAL A 57 1.71 -3.66 7.91
N ASN A 58 2.63 -2.87 8.48
CA ASN A 58 2.30 -1.93 9.55
C ASN A 58 1.34 -0.83 9.06
N ILE A 59 1.54 -0.28 7.86
CA ILE A 59 0.62 0.69 7.26
C ILE A 59 -0.78 0.05 7.08
N LEU A 60 -0.85 -1.16 6.54
CA LEU A 60 -2.12 -1.88 6.36
C LEU A 60 -2.85 -2.13 7.69
N ARG A 61 -2.11 -2.49 8.74
CA ARG A 61 -2.66 -2.67 10.11
C ARG A 61 -3.18 -1.35 10.68
N VAL A 62 -2.45 -0.26 10.50
CA VAL A 62 -2.86 1.07 10.96
C VAL A 62 -4.10 1.56 10.21
N GLU A 63 -4.21 1.27 8.93
CA GLU A 63 -5.43 1.53 8.15
C GLU A 63 -6.57 0.54 8.48
N ARG A 64 -6.37 -0.42 9.40
CA ARG A 64 -7.39 -1.43 9.78
C ARG A 64 -7.86 -2.28 8.59
N SER A 65 -6.94 -2.67 7.71
CA SER A 65 -7.22 -3.67 6.69
C SER A 65 -7.47 -5.04 7.35
N GLU A 66 -8.43 -5.78 6.82
CA GLU A 66 -8.77 -7.14 7.26
C GLU A 66 -7.96 -8.18 6.46
N ASP A 67 -7.78 -9.38 7.02
CA ASP A 67 -7.23 -10.56 6.35
C ASP A 67 -5.92 -10.28 5.59
N ILE A 68 -4.90 -9.75 6.28
CA ILE A 68 -3.60 -9.44 5.67
C ILE A 68 -2.77 -10.71 5.55
N VAL A 69 -2.46 -11.11 4.33
CA VAL A 69 -1.61 -12.26 4.01
C VAL A 69 -0.38 -11.76 3.24
N CYS A 70 0.79 -12.28 3.59
CA CYS A 70 2.04 -12.00 2.89
C CYS A 70 2.67 -13.31 2.43
N ILE A 71 2.89 -13.44 1.12
CA ILE A 71 3.46 -14.62 0.49
C ILE A 71 4.82 -14.22 -0.07
N LYS A 72 5.84 -14.98 0.32
CA LYS A 72 7.19 -14.85 -0.22
C LYS A 72 7.32 -15.77 -1.42
N VAL A 73 7.59 -15.19 -2.60
CA VAL A 73 7.74 -15.92 -3.85
C VAL A 73 9.23 -15.93 -4.23
N PRO A 74 9.90 -17.10 -4.17
CA PRO A 74 11.28 -17.22 -4.61
C PRO A 74 11.31 -17.09 -6.14
N VAL A 75 12.18 -16.23 -6.65
CA VAL A 75 12.41 -16.03 -8.08
C VAL A 75 13.85 -16.47 -8.36
N SER A 76 14.05 -17.52 -9.16
CA SER A 76 15.34 -18.24 -9.27
C SER A 76 16.57 -17.40 -9.59
N ASP A 77 16.40 -16.17 -10.11
CA ASP A 77 17.51 -15.36 -10.65
C ASP A 77 17.59 -13.93 -10.07
N ARG A 78 16.60 -13.53 -9.25
CA ARG A 78 16.49 -12.17 -8.69
C ARG A 78 15.94 -12.20 -7.27
N ARG A 79 16.14 -11.12 -6.52
CA ARG A 79 15.63 -10.94 -5.15
C ARG A 79 14.20 -11.47 -5.00
N ASP A 80 13.91 -12.06 -3.85
CA ASP A 80 12.59 -12.59 -3.53
C ASP A 80 11.50 -11.54 -3.72
N ARG A 81 10.44 -11.89 -4.46
CA ARG A 81 9.27 -11.02 -4.62
C ARG A 81 8.27 -11.32 -3.51
N HIS A 82 7.67 -10.28 -2.97
CA HIS A 82 6.65 -10.41 -1.94
C HIS A 82 5.28 -10.05 -2.51
N VAL A 83 4.30 -10.91 -2.29
CA VAL A 83 2.91 -10.69 -2.69
C VAL A 83 2.10 -10.50 -1.42
N ILE A 84 1.54 -9.31 -1.24
CA ILE A 84 0.72 -8.96 -0.08
C ILE A 84 -0.73 -8.88 -0.54
N ILE A 85 -1.61 -9.62 0.12
CA ILE A 85 -3.05 -9.64 -0.18
C ILE A 85 -3.78 -9.14 1.06
N CYS A 86 -4.68 -8.18 0.91
CA CYS A 86 -5.51 -7.71 2.01
C CYS A 86 -6.95 -7.41 1.57
N THR A 87 -7.85 -7.45 2.54
CA THR A 87 -9.28 -7.21 2.33
C THR A 87 -9.68 -5.89 2.96
N PRO A 88 -10.12 -4.90 2.17
CA PRO A 88 -10.68 -3.68 2.71
C PRO A 88 -12.15 -3.90 3.06
N HIS A 89 -12.63 -3.18 4.07
CA HIS A 89 -14.04 -3.17 4.45
C HIS A 89 -14.99 -2.81 3.28
N ASN A 90 -14.60 -1.84 2.45
CA ASN A 90 -15.31 -1.48 1.22
C ASN A 90 -14.34 -0.89 0.18
N MET A 91 -14.82 -0.60 -1.03
CA MET A 91 -13.95 -0.11 -2.10
C MET A 91 -13.33 1.26 -1.80
N ARG A 92 -14.09 2.16 -1.13
CA ARG A 92 -13.59 3.48 -0.74
C ARG A 92 -12.46 3.36 0.29
N HIS A 93 -12.60 2.41 1.22
CA HIS A 93 -11.56 2.07 2.17
C HIS A 93 -10.31 1.53 1.45
N GLY A 94 -10.47 0.64 0.46
CA GLY A 94 -9.37 0.17 -0.38
C GLY A 94 -8.62 1.31 -1.08
N GLU A 95 -9.34 2.30 -1.62
CA GLU A 95 -8.72 3.48 -2.23
C GLU A 95 -7.99 4.36 -1.21
N ALA A 96 -8.53 4.50 0.00
CA ALA A 96 -7.88 5.23 1.09
C ALA A 96 -6.56 4.56 1.52
N ILE A 97 -6.55 3.23 1.63
CA ILE A 97 -5.35 2.43 1.92
C ILE A 97 -4.27 2.68 0.84
N VAL A 98 -4.62 2.61 -0.44
CA VAL A 98 -3.68 2.91 -1.54
C VAL A 98 -3.13 4.33 -1.42
N LEU A 99 -3.98 5.29 -1.09
CA LEU A 99 -3.58 6.68 -0.92
C LEU A 99 -2.61 6.84 0.27
N ALA A 100 -2.84 6.15 1.39
CA ALA A 100 -1.97 6.16 2.55
C ALA A 100 -0.58 5.60 2.20
N ILE A 101 -0.53 4.43 1.54
CA ILE A 101 0.73 3.83 1.08
C ILE A 101 1.46 4.77 0.12
N ARG A 102 0.75 5.39 -0.83
CA ARG A 102 1.34 6.37 -1.77
C ARG A 102 1.91 7.61 -1.06
N LYS A 103 1.27 8.07 0.01
CA LYS A 103 1.77 9.19 0.82
C LYS A 103 3.03 8.79 1.57
N CYS A 104 3.06 7.61 2.20
CA CYS A 104 4.26 7.06 2.82
C CYS A 104 5.41 6.97 1.80
N PHE A 105 5.12 6.50 0.58
CA PHE A 105 6.12 6.37 -0.48
C PHE A 105 6.75 7.72 -0.80
N LYS A 106 5.91 8.72 -1.05
CA LYS A 106 6.34 10.06 -1.38
C LYS A 106 7.20 10.69 -0.27
N LEU A 107 6.84 10.43 0.99
CA LEU A 107 7.57 10.92 2.15
C LEU A 107 8.96 10.28 2.24
N LYS A 108 9.05 8.96 2.13
CA LYS A 108 10.32 8.22 2.23
C LYS A 108 11.26 8.54 1.07
N THR A 109 10.72 8.68 -0.13
CA THR A 109 11.53 8.90 -1.33
C THR A 109 11.76 10.38 -1.66
N LYS A 110 11.29 11.32 -0.82
CA LYS A 110 11.38 12.77 -1.04
C LYS A 110 10.96 13.20 -2.46
N HIS A 111 9.96 12.52 -3.03
CA HIS A 111 9.47 12.73 -4.40
C HIS A 111 10.46 12.47 -5.56
N GLN A 112 11.60 11.82 -5.32
CA GLN A 112 12.64 11.62 -6.34
C GLN A 112 12.41 10.39 -7.25
N VAL A 113 11.53 9.46 -6.87
CA VAL A 113 11.27 8.22 -7.61
C VAL A 113 9.84 8.24 -8.14
N GLU A 114 9.65 7.63 -9.31
CA GLU A 114 8.34 7.46 -9.93
C GLU A 114 7.35 6.77 -8.99
N PRO A 115 6.07 7.18 -9.01
CA PRO A 115 5.05 6.53 -8.20
C PRO A 115 4.84 5.08 -8.68
N PRO A 116 4.64 4.13 -7.74
CA PRO A 116 4.35 2.74 -8.07
C PRO A 116 3.11 2.59 -8.97
N LYS A 117 3.11 1.55 -9.81
CA LYS A 117 2.04 1.30 -10.78
C LYS A 117 0.75 0.92 -10.05
N LYS A 118 -0.35 1.62 -10.37
CA LYS A 118 -1.69 1.35 -9.85
C LYS A 118 -2.57 0.80 -10.96
N ALA A 119 -3.22 -0.33 -10.71
CA ALA A 119 -4.29 -0.85 -11.56
C ALA A 119 -5.58 -1.01 -10.75
N LYS A 120 -6.72 -0.67 -11.35
CA LYS A 120 -8.04 -0.85 -10.75
C LYS A 120 -8.93 -1.60 -11.74
N VAL A 121 -9.45 -2.75 -11.31
CA VAL A 121 -10.38 -3.56 -12.11
C VAL A 121 -11.57 -3.88 -11.22
N GLY A 122 -12.67 -3.14 -11.39
CA GLY A 122 -13.90 -3.34 -10.61
C GLY A 122 -13.66 -3.30 -9.10
N ARG A 123 -13.72 -4.49 -8.46
CA ARG A 123 -13.55 -4.67 -7.02
C ARG A 123 -12.14 -5.10 -6.56
N TRP A 124 -11.16 -4.98 -7.45
CA TRP A 124 -9.76 -5.31 -7.22
C TRP A 124 -8.87 -4.12 -7.53
N LEU A 125 -8.05 -3.74 -6.56
CA LEU A 125 -7.00 -2.74 -6.67
C LEU A 125 -5.65 -3.44 -6.56
N CYS A 126 -4.75 -3.20 -7.50
CA CYS A 126 -3.39 -3.70 -7.48
C CYS A 126 -2.43 -2.51 -7.42
N TYR A 127 -1.46 -2.59 -6.51
CA TYR A 127 -0.43 -1.60 -6.33
C TYR A 127 0.94 -2.29 -6.32
N THR A 128 1.71 -2.07 -7.39
CA THR A 128 2.91 -2.86 -7.66
C THR A 128 4.16 -1.99 -7.59
N PHE A 129 5.10 -2.43 -6.75
CA PHE A 129 6.48 -1.98 -6.66
C PHE A 129 7.38 -2.93 -7.45
N GLU A 130 8.69 -2.66 -7.47
CA GLU A 130 9.68 -3.52 -8.14
C GLU A 130 9.74 -4.92 -7.50
N ASP A 131 9.92 -4.95 -6.18
CA ASP A 131 10.13 -6.17 -5.37
C ASP A 131 8.85 -6.65 -4.65
N THR A 132 7.77 -5.86 -4.62
CA THR A 132 6.56 -6.19 -3.85
C THR A 132 5.28 -5.82 -4.60
N SER A 133 4.26 -6.68 -4.59
CA SER A 133 2.93 -6.36 -5.10
C SER A 133 1.90 -6.41 -3.98
N ILE A 134 1.01 -5.41 -3.95
CA ILE A 134 -0.07 -5.30 -2.99
C ILE A 134 -1.40 -5.45 -3.73
N HIS A 135 -2.16 -6.48 -3.37
CA HIS A 135 -3.46 -6.78 -3.93
C HIS A 135 -4.52 -6.48 -2.86
N ILE A 136 -5.30 -5.43 -3.09
CA ILE A 136 -6.38 -4.98 -2.21
C ILE A 136 -7.69 -5.37 -2.88
N MET A 137 -8.42 -6.30 -2.28
CA MET A 137 -9.61 -6.89 -2.91
C MET A 137 -10.71 -7.14 -1.89
N THR A 138 -11.95 -6.83 -2.26
CA THR A 138 -13.11 -7.17 -1.41
C THR A 138 -13.22 -8.67 -1.23
N ARG A 139 -13.84 -9.12 -0.13
CA ARG A 139 -14.05 -10.52 0.19
C ARG A 139 -14.64 -11.34 -0.98
N GLU A 140 -15.63 -10.80 -1.67
CA GLU A 140 -16.23 -11.44 -2.86
C GLU A 140 -15.19 -11.70 -3.99
N ALA A 141 -14.35 -10.70 -4.28
CA ALA A 141 -13.32 -10.83 -5.30
C ALA A 141 -12.21 -11.78 -4.87
N ARG A 142 -11.84 -11.75 -3.58
CA ARG A 142 -10.83 -12.65 -3.01
C ARG A 142 -11.24 -14.11 -3.13
N PHE A 143 -12.48 -14.43 -2.78
CA PHE A 143 -13.01 -15.77 -2.92
C PHE A 143 -13.11 -16.22 -4.39
N LYS A 144 -13.47 -15.30 -5.29
CA LYS A 144 -13.59 -15.60 -6.73
C LYS A 144 -12.25 -15.91 -7.41
N TYR A 145 -11.20 -15.15 -7.10
CA TYR A 145 -9.91 -15.26 -7.78
C TYR A 145 -8.89 -16.11 -7.03
N ASP A 146 -9.07 -16.32 -5.73
CA ASP A 146 -8.24 -17.15 -4.85
C ASP A 146 -6.73 -17.04 -5.11
N LEU A 147 -6.21 -15.80 -5.04
CA LEU A 147 -4.79 -15.53 -5.27
C LEU A 147 -3.88 -16.15 -4.20
N GLU A 148 -4.42 -16.47 -3.02
CA GLU A 148 -3.64 -17.11 -1.95
C GLU A 148 -3.20 -18.50 -2.36
N SER A 149 -4.11 -19.31 -2.91
CA SER A 149 -3.76 -20.63 -3.46
C SER A 149 -2.81 -20.50 -4.65
N LEU A 150 -3.07 -19.55 -5.54
CA LEU A 150 -2.23 -19.34 -6.74
C LEU A 150 -0.76 -19.06 -6.38
N TRP A 151 -0.52 -18.13 -5.46
CA TRP A 151 0.84 -17.72 -5.08
C TRP A 151 1.44 -18.57 -3.95
N GLY A 152 0.60 -19.19 -3.11
CA GLY A 152 1.02 -19.94 -1.94
C GLY A 152 1.40 -21.39 -2.22
N ILE A 153 0.76 -22.03 -3.20
CA ILE A 153 1.06 -23.44 -3.54
C ILE A 153 2.38 -23.55 -4.32
N GLY A 154 2.85 -22.44 -4.91
CA GLY A 154 4.07 -22.43 -5.70
C GLY A 154 3.92 -23.24 -6.99
N TRP A 155 4.75 -22.91 -7.97
CA TRP A 155 5.06 -23.85 -9.04
C TRP A 155 6.01 -24.86 -8.40
N MET A 156 5.50 -26.02 -8.03
CA MET A 156 6.40 -27.15 -7.80
C MET A 156 7.02 -27.41 -9.17
N GLU A 157 8.28 -26.99 -9.35
CA GLU A 157 9.09 -27.47 -10.47
C GLU A 157 9.18 -28.97 -10.24
N THR A 158 8.29 -29.73 -10.89
CA THR A 158 8.27 -31.18 -10.81
C THR A 158 9.59 -31.64 -11.43
N LEU A 159 10.63 -31.76 -10.62
CA LEU A 159 11.98 -32.21 -10.99
C LEU A 159 12.00 -33.70 -11.42
N GLY A 160 10.94 -34.23 -12.02
CA GLY A 160 10.84 -35.65 -12.26
C GLY A 160 9.77 -36.14 -13.23
N ASP A 161 9.10 -35.27 -14.00
CA ASP A 161 8.18 -35.74 -15.03
C ASP A 161 8.80 -35.57 -16.42
N GLU A 162 9.97 -36.18 -16.62
CA GLU A 162 10.29 -36.76 -17.92
C GLU A 162 9.39 -37.98 -18.14
N VAL A 163 8.08 -37.75 -18.23
CA VAL A 163 7.17 -38.74 -18.80
C VAL A 163 7.50 -38.78 -20.27
N ASN A 164 8.30 -39.77 -20.65
CA ASN A 164 8.58 -40.06 -22.04
C ASN A 164 7.23 -40.41 -22.71
N ILE A 165 6.63 -39.44 -23.41
CA ILE A 165 5.32 -39.55 -24.08
C ILE A 165 5.32 -40.65 -25.19
N SER A 166 6.45 -41.33 -25.38
CA SER A 166 6.61 -42.36 -26.40
C SER A 166 6.18 -43.78 -26.00
N ASN A 167 5.79 -44.06 -24.73
CA ASN A 167 5.23 -45.38 -24.40
C ASN A 167 4.27 -45.39 -23.19
N PRO A 168 2.95 -45.37 -23.39
CA PRO A 168 1.99 -45.56 -22.31
C PRO A 168 1.78 -47.07 -22.09
N GLU A 169 2.59 -47.71 -21.24
CA GLU A 169 2.25 -49.04 -20.73
C GLU A 169 1.09 -48.92 -19.73
N PHE A 170 -0.13 -48.97 -20.25
CA PHE A 170 -1.31 -49.22 -19.43
C PHE A 170 -1.28 -50.66 -18.92
N LEU A 171 -0.88 -50.83 -17.67
CA LEU A 171 -0.98 -52.10 -16.95
C LEU A 171 -2.46 -52.35 -16.64
N MET A 172 -3.14 -53.11 -17.50
CA MET A 172 -4.51 -53.54 -17.27
C MET A 172 -4.55 -54.49 -16.06
N PRO A 173 -5.54 -54.38 -15.17
CA PRO A 173 -5.69 -55.33 -14.07
C PRO A 173 -6.09 -56.69 -14.63
N ALA A 174 -5.33 -57.72 -14.28
CA ALA A 174 -5.68 -59.10 -14.63
C ALA A 174 -7.01 -59.48 -13.99
N THR A 175 -8.03 -59.70 -14.82
CA THR A 175 -9.26 -60.36 -14.42
C THR A 175 -8.97 -61.86 -14.26
N ASN A 176 -9.08 -62.33 -13.02
CA ASN A 176 -9.26 -63.75 -12.70
C ASN A 176 -10.72 -64.16 -12.89
#